data_AF-A0A7W9LGH5-F1
#
_entry.id   AF-A0A7W9LGH5-F1
#
_cell.length_a   1.000
_cell.length_b   1.000
_cell.length_c   1.000
_cell.angle_alpha   90.00
_cell.angle_beta   90.00
_cell.angle_gamma   90.00
#
_symmetry.space_group_name_H-M   'P 1'
#
loop_
_entity.id
_entity.type
_entity.pdbx_description
1 polymer ?
#
loop_
_entity_poly.entity_id
_entity_poly.type
_entity_poly.pdbx_seq_one_letter_code
_entity_poly.pdbx_strand_id
1 'polypeptide(L)'
;MAQIMIIAKEPVAGRVKTRLTPPYSPEQAARLAGAAFHDSLLAVSGTPATQRVLALDGLPGSWLPPGFVVIPQRGPAADGGFWLLGLREPDASLLLGVPMSHPETGKLQLDRLDRAGLSVQVLPELIDVDTPADAAEVAAQAPDSRFAAVLRETGR
;
A
#
# COMPACT_ATOMS: atom_id res chain seq x y z
N MET A 1 15.35 14.13 8.67
CA MET A 1 15.66 12.71 8.42
C MET A 1 14.34 11.99 8.18
N ALA A 2 14.08 11.51 6.96
CA ALA A 2 12.78 10.94 6.59
C ALA A 2 12.70 9.44 6.91
N GLN A 3 11.51 8.98 7.26
CA GLN A 3 11.18 7.56 7.43
C GLN A 3 10.04 7.21 6.49
N ILE A 4 10.08 6.00 5.93
CA ILE A 4 9.03 5.51 5.06
C ILE A 4 8.40 4.29 5.73
N MET A 5 7.08 4.34 5.91
CA MET A 5 6.29 3.21 6.38
C MET A 5 5.37 2.77 5.25
N ILE A 6 5.39 1.46 4.98
CA ILE A 6 4.44 0.81 4.08
C ILE A 6 3.54 -0.07 4.92
N ILE A 7 2.25 -0.04 4.61
CA ILE A 7 1.25 -0.89 5.25
C ILE A 7 0.68 -1.81 4.18
N ALA A 8 0.75 -3.12 4.40
CA ALA A 8 0.31 -4.09 3.42
C ALA A 8 -0.23 -5.36 4.05
N LYS A 9 -1.04 -6.08 3.27
CA LYS A 9 -1.44 -7.46 3.55
C LYS A 9 -0.62 -8.39 2.70
N GLU A 10 -0.31 -9.56 3.25
CA GLU A 10 0.31 -10.65 2.48
C GLU A 10 -0.56 -10.98 1.26
N PRO A 11 0.02 -11.07 0.06
CA PRO A 11 -0.72 -11.30 -1.18
C PRO A 11 -1.19 -12.77 -1.28
N VAL A 12 -2.23 -13.11 -0.51
CA VAL A 12 -2.81 -14.45 -0.45
C VAL A 12 -4.12 -14.51 -1.24
N ALA A 13 -4.30 -15.57 -2.03
CA ALA A 13 -5.51 -15.83 -2.79
C ALA A 13 -6.77 -15.74 -1.91
N GLY A 14 -7.78 -15.01 -2.36
CA GLY A 14 -9.04 -14.81 -1.64
C GLY A 14 -8.98 -13.85 -0.45
N ARG A 15 -7.79 -13.34 -0.07
CA ARG A 15 -7.63 -12.35 1.02
C ARG A 15 -7.34 -10.93 0.54
N VAL A 16 -6.81 -10.78 -0.67
CA VAL A 16 -6.44 -9.49 -1.26
C VAL A 16 -7.14 -9.27 -2.58
N LYS A 17 -7.39 -8.00 -2.93
CA LYS A 17 -7.95 -7.58 -4.22
C LYS A 17 -9.16 -8.42 -4.65
N THR A 18 -10.04 -8.73 -3.70
CA THR A 18 -11.23 -9.58 -3.93
C THR A 18 -12.20 -8.98 -4.95
N ARG A 19 -12.21 -7.65 -5.11
CA ARG A 19 -12.96 -6.93 -6.15
C ARG A 19 -12.46 -7.17 -7.58
N LEU A 20 -11.26 -7.73 -7.76
CA LEU A 20 -10.76 -8.16 -9.07
C LEU A 20 -11.33 -9.51 -9.52
N THR A 21 -12.06 -10.21 -8.64
CA THR A 21 -12.69 -11.50 -8.93
C THR A 21 -14.21 -11.33 -8.99
N PRO A 22 -14.87 -11.51 -10.16
CA PRO A 22 -14.35 -11.76 -11.51
C PRO A 22 -13.78 -10.50 -12.20
N PRO A 23 -13.00 -10.63 -13.32
CA PRO A 23 -12.75 -11.83 -14.11
C PRO A 23 -11.55 -12.66 -13.66
N TYR A 24 -10.70 -12.15 -12.77
CA TYR A 24 -9.51 -12.88 -12.33
C TYR A 24 -9.86 -13.94 -11.29
N SER A 25 -9.22 -15.11 -11.35
CA SER A 25 -9.27 -16.07 -10.25
C SER A 25 -8.67 -15.47 -8.97
N PRO A 26 -9.01 -15.98 -7.78
CA PRO A 26 -8.38 -15.54 -6.53
C PRO A 26 -6.85 -15.61 -6.56
N GLU A 27 -6.27 -16.61 -7.22
CA GLU A 27 -4.82 -16.78 -7.40
C GLU A 27 -4.24 -15.70 -8.32
N GLN A 28 -4.93 -15.41 -9.43
CA GLN A 28 -4.53 -14.34 -10.36
C GLN A 28 -4.58 -12.97 -9.67
N ALA A 29 -5.65 -12.67 -8.92
CA ALA A 29 -5.78 -11.44 -8.15
C ALA A 29 -4.68 -11.29 -7.09
N ALA A 30 -4.33 -12.37 -6.39
CA ALA A 30 -3.22 -12.36 -5.44
C ALA A 30 -1.85 -12.17 -6.12
N ARG A 31 -1.61 -12.77 -7.28
CA ARG A 31 -0.39 -12.54 -8.07
C ARG A 31 -0.26 -11.08 -8.50
N LEU A 32 -1.36 -10.48 -8.97
CA LEU A 32 -1.40 -9.05 -9.33
C LEU A 32 -1.09 -8.17 -8.12
N ALA A 33 -1.72 -8.44 -6.97
CA ALA A 33 -1.44 -7.73 -5.73
C ALA A 33 0.03 -7.85 -5.30
N GLY A 34 0.60 -9.06 -5.39
CA GLY A 34 2.01 -9.30 -5.06
C GLY A 34 2.98 -8.58 -6.01
N ALA A 35 2.64 -8.45 -7.29
CA ALA A 35 3.44 -7.73 -8.26
C ALA A 35 3.43 -6.21 -8.01
N ALA A 36 2.24 -5.62 -7.81
CA ALA A 36 2.11 -4.20 -7.46
C ALA A 36 2.82 -3.87 -6.14
N PHE A 37 2.71 -4.75 -5.15
CA PHE A 37 3.36 -4.57 -3.87
C PHE A 37 4.89 -4.65 -3.98
N HIS A 38 5.42 -5.59 -4.77
CA HIS A 38 6.85 -5.67 -5.06
C HIS A 38 7.39 -4.40 -5.73
N ASP A 39 6.68 -3.87 -6.73
CA ASP A 39 7.09 -2.63 -7.41
C ASP A 39 7.12 -1.44 -6.43
N SER A 40 6.15 -1.39 -5.50
CA SER A 40 6.13 -0.39 -4.42
C SER A 40 7.33 -0.53 -3.47
N LEU A 41 7.69 -1.76 -3.08
CA LEU A 41 8.85 -2.03 -2.22
C LEU A 41 10.18 -1.64 -2.90
N LEU A 42 10.30 -1.86 -4.21
CA LEU A 42 11.47 -1.44 -4.98
C LEU A 42 11.59 0.09 -5.05
N ALA A 43 10.49 0.79 -5.33
CA ALA A 43 10.48 2.26 -5.33
C ALA A 43 10.90 2.84 -3.97
N VAL A 44 10.38 2.28 -2.87
CA VAL A 44 10.76 2.70 -1.51
C VAL A 44 12.21 2.35 -1.18
N SER A 45 12.73 1.24 -1.69
CA SER A 45 14.15 0.87 -1.54
C SER A 45 15.08 1.92 -2.18
N GLY A 46 14.68 2.47 -3.34
CA GLY A 46 15.41 3.51 -4.06
C GLY A 46 15.32 4.92 -3.45
N THR A 47 14.39 5.14 -2.51
CA THR A 47 14.16 6.47 -1.92
C THR A 47 15.08 6.67 -0.70
N PRO A 48 15.80 7.81 -0.57
CA PRO A 48 16.58 8.13 0.62
C PRO A 48 15.71 8.17 1.88
N ALA A 49 15.94 7.24 2.80
CA ALA A 49 15.24 7.17 4.08
C ALA A 49 16.18 6.64 5.15
N THR A 50 16.07 7.18 6.36
CA THR A 50 16.84 6.71 7.52
C THR A 50 16.33 5.35 8.02
N GLN A 51 15.09 5.00 7.71
CA GLN A 51 14.48 3.71 8.01
C GLN A 51 13.29 3.44 7.09
N ARG A 52 13.12 2.16 6.72
CA ARG A 52 11.99 1.65 5.96
C ARG A 52 11.29 0.59 6.81
N VAL A 53 10.02 0.82 7.13
CA VAL A 53 9.23 -0.09 7.97
C VAL A 53 8.12 -0.68 7.12
N LEU A 54 7.98 -2.01 7.14
CA LEU A 54 6.84 -2.70 6.57
C LEU A 54 5.95 -3.22 7.70
N ALA A 55 4.76 -2.65 7.80
CA ALA A 55 3.66 -3.10 8.61
C ALA A 55 2.87 -4.19 7.86
N LEU A 56 2.99 -5.45 8.25
CA LEU A 56 2.49 -6.59 7.47
C LEU A 56 1.42 -7.43 8.18
N ASP A 57 0.23 -7.57 7.60
CA ASP A 57 -0.77 -8.58 7.99
C ASP A 57 -0.49 -9.86 7.19
N GLY A 58 0.14 -10.81 7.87
CA GLY A 58 0.64 -12.07 7.30
C GLY A 58 2.13 -12.25 7.54
N LEU A 59 2.76 -13.14 6.77
CA LEU A 59 4.17 -13.46 6.91
C LEU A 59 5.02 -12.85 5.79
N PRO A 60 6.22 -12.33 6.09
CA PRO A 60 7.14 -11.91 5.04
C PRO A 60 7.57 -13.13 4.22
N GLY A 61 7.71 -12.94 2.91
CA GLY A 61 8.12 -14.00 1.98
C GLY A 61 9.30 -13.59 1.11
N SER A 62 9.64 -14.45 0.13
CA SER A 62 10.71 -14.20 -0.85
C SER A 62 10.49 -12.95 -1.73
N TRP A 63 9.30 -12.36 -1.67
CA TRP A 63 8.93 -11.12 -2.34
C TRP A 63 9.43 -9.85 -1.64
N LEU A 64 9.90 -9.93 -0.39
CA LEU A 64 10.35 -8.77 0.38
C LEU A 64 11.85 -8.46 0.12
N PRO A 65 12.21 -7.27 -0.40
CA PRO A 65 13.61 -6.87 -0.53
C PRO A 65 14.31 -6.69 0.85
N PRO A 66 15.65 -6.80 0.91
CA PRO A 66 16.39 -6.51 2.13
C PRO A 66 16.27 -5.03 2.54
N GLY A 67 16.54 -4.73 3.81
CA GLY A 67 16.58 -3.35 4.31
C GLY A 67 15.24 -2.80 4.83
N PHE A 68 14.21 -3.65 4.94
CA PHE A 68 12.96 -3.33 5.63
C PHE A 68 12.95 -3.90 7.06
N VAL A 69 12.54 -3.08 8.01
CA VAL A 69 12.12 -3.54 9.34
C VAL A 69 10.68 -4.00 9.22
N VAL A 70 10.42 -5.29 9.35
CA VAL A 70 9.05 -5.83 9.31
C VAL A 70 8.47 -5.84 10.71
N ILE A 71 7.31 -5.21 10.87
CA ILE A 71 6.53 -5.27 12.11
C ILE A 71 5.17 -5.91 11.80
N PRO A 72 4.67 -6.80 12.68
CA PRO A 72 3.36 -7.40 12.48
C PRO A 72 2.30 -6.32 12.50
N GLN A 73 1.42 -6.32 11.51
CA GLN A 73 0.26 -5.44 11.43
C GLN A 73 -0.72 -5.77 12.59
N ARG A 74 -1.03 -4.77 13.43
CA ARG A 74 -1.83 -4.85 14.65
C ARG A 74 -2.70 -3.58 14.79
N GLY A 75 -4.00 -3.75 14.93
CA GLY A 75 -4.96 -2.68 15.26
C GLY A 75 -6.32 -2.90 14.59
N PRO A 76 -7.43 -2.29 15.08
CA PRO A 76 -8.76 -2.78 14.76
C PRO A 76 -9.35 -2.08 13.55
N ALA A 77 -9.78 -2.80 12.52
CA ALA A 77 -10.51 -2.22 11.40
C ALA A 77 -11.88 -2.90 11.23
N ALA A 78 -12.87 -2.07 10.86
CA ALA A 78 -14.22 -2.30 10.32
C ALA A 78 -15.24 -1.29 10.91
N ASP A 79 -14.98 -0.73 12.10
CA ASP A 79 -15.97 0.09 12.81
C ASP A 79 -15.39 1.24 13.65
N GLY A 80 -14.08 1.50 13.58
CA GLY A 80 -13.52 2.70 14.23
C GLY A 80 -12.01 2.77 14.51
N GLY A 81 -11.15 1.90 13.93
CA GLY A 81 -9.68 1.98 14.15
C GLY A 81 -8.78 1.63 12.95
N PHE A 82 -7.52 1.23 13.21
CA PHE A 82 -6.39 1.24 12.27
C PHE A 82 -5.83 -0.15 12.04
N TRP A 83 -5.55 -0.54 10.79
CA TRP A 83 -4.98 -1.85 10.53
C TRP A 83 -3.48 -1.93 10.88
N LEU A 84 -2.61 -0.88 10.83
CA LEU A 84 -1.47 -0.66 11.78
C LEU A 84 -0.81 0.74 11.60
N LEU A 85 -0.31 1.30 12.70
CA LEU A 85 0.53 2.49 12.80
C LEU A 85 1.94 2.21 13.38
N GLY A 86 3.01 2.73 12.77
CA GLY A 86 4.37 2.73 13.33
C GLY A 86 5.10 4.06 13.11
N LEU A 87 5.57 4.70 14.17
CA LEU A 87 6.44 5.89 14.08
C LEU A 87 7.66 5.76 15.01
N ARG A 88 8.66 6.64 14.84
CA ARG A 88 9.88 6.70 15.69
C ARG A 88 9.64 7.39 17.02
N GLU A 89 8.82 8.43 16.99
CA GLU A 89 8.09 9.04 18.10
C GLU A 89 6.67 9.35 17.59
N PRO A 90 5.74 8.39 17.70
CA PRO A 90 4.41 8.51 17.14
C PRO A 90 3.47 9.43 17.92
N ASP A 91 2.97 10.49 17.28
CA ASP A 91 1.67 11.05 17.69
C ASP A 91 0.55 10.40 16.88
N ALA A 92 -0.02 9.33 17.45
CA ALA A 92 -1.14 8.63 16.85
C ALA A 92 -2.34 9.54 16.63
N SER A 93 -2.53 10.61 17.41
CA SER A 93 -3.66 11.54 17.25
C SER A 93 -3.70 12.19 15.86
N LEU A 94 -2.56 12.26 15.17
CA LEU A 94 -2.45 12.76 13.80
C LEU A 94 -3.10 11.84 12.76
N LEU A 95 -3.42 10.61 13.12
CA LEU A 95 -3.98 9.58 12.24
C LEU A 95 -5.30 9.02 12.77
N LEU A 96 -5.49 9.02 14.10
CA LEU A 96 -6.71 8.53 14.74
C LEU A 96 -7.94 9.39 14.38
N GLY A 97 -8.98 8.80 13.79
CA GLY A 97 -10.25 9.50 13.51
C GLY A 97 -10.27 10.32 12.22
N VAL A 98 -9.37 10.06 11.26
CA VAL A 98 -9.63 10.43 9.86
C VAL A 98 -10.54 9.36 9.24
N PRO A 99 -11.67 9.73 8.60
CA PRO A 99 -12.50 8.77 7.90
C PRO A 99 -11.67 7.97 6.90
N MET A 100 -11.79 6.64 6.90
CA MET A 100 -11.11 5.77 5.95
C MET A 100 -12.04 5.43 4.79
N SER A 101 -11.46 5.16 3.61
CA SER A 101 -12.22 4.82 2.39
C SER A 101 -13.27 5.88 2.01
N HIS A 102 -12.96 7.16 2.28
CA HIS A 102 -13.80 8.30 1.96
C HIS A 102 -13.08 9.21 0.94
N PRO A 103 -13.76 9.84 -0.04
CA PRO A 103 -13.11 10.71 -1.02
C PRO A 103 -12.30 11.86 -0.38
N GLU A 104 -12.72 12.31 0.80
CA GLU A 104 -12.05 13.40 1.53
C GLU A 104 -10.95 12.93 2.50
N THR A 105 -10.69 11.62 2.64
CA THR A 105 -9.68 11.07 3.57
C THR A 105 -8.33 11.78 3.43
N GLY A 106 -7.84 11.93 2.19
CA GLY A 106 -6.55 12.56 1.90
C GLY A 106 -6.49 14.03 2.33
N LYS A 107 -7.55 14.80 2.03
CA LYS A 107 -7.66 16.22 2.43
C LYS A 107 -7.70 16.38 3.95
N LEU A 108 -8.54 15.59 4.62
CA LEU A 108 -8.70 15.63 6.07
C LEU A 108 -7.40 15.24 6.80
N GLN A 109 -6.65 14.28 6.24
CA GLN A 109 -5.34 13.90 6.73
C GLN A 109 -4.30 15.01 6.52
N LEU A 110 -4.27 15.63 5.33
CA LEU A 110 -3.35 16.73 5.02
C LEU A 110 -3.57 17.94 5.92
N ASP A 111 -4.83 18.36 6.09
CA ASP A 111 -5.21 19.46 6.99
C ASP A 111 -4.78 19.19 8.44
N ARG A 112 -4.84 17.93 8.87
CA ARG A 112 -4.44 17.53 10.22
C ARG A 112 -2.92 17.58 10.40
N LEU A 113 -2.17 17.12 9.39
CA LEU A 113 -0.71 17.21 9.40
C LEU A 113 -0.23 18.68 9.37
N ASP A 114 -0.91 19.53 8.59
CA ASP A 114 -0.64 20.97 8.52
C ASP A 114 -0.88 21.66 9.88
N ARG A 115 -2.02 21.40 10.53
CA ARG A 115 -2.32 21.94 11.88
C ARG A 115 -1.32 21.48 12.95
N ALA A 116 -0.67 20.35 12.75
CA ALA A 116 0.37 19.85 13.64
C ALA A 116 1.75 20.50 13.39
N GLY A 117 1.85 21.42 12.43
CA GLY A 117 3.09 22.12 12.09
C GLY A 117 4.11 21.23 11.35
N LEU A 118 3.65 20.15 10.71
CA LEU A 118 4.52 19.25 9.97
C LEU A 118 4.75 19.76 8.55
N SER A 119 6.00 19.65 8.08
CA SER A 119 6.30 19.85 6.66
C SER A 119 5.82 18.65 5.87
N VAL A 120 4.84 18.86 4.99
CA VAL A 120 4.24 17.81 4.16
C VAL A 120 4.56 18.07 2.70
N GLN A 121 5.15 17.08 2.03
CA GLN A 121 5.32 17.09 0.58
C GLN A 121 4.21 16.24 -0.03
N VAL A 122 3.38 16.85 -0.87
CA VAL A 122 2.35 16.15 -1.64
C VAL A 122 3.00 15.54 -2.88
N LEU A 123 2.80 14.25 -3.07
CA LEU A 123 3.27 13.50 -4.24
C LEU A 123 2.20 13.52 -5.35
N PRO A 124 2.57 13.18 -6.60
CA PRO A 124 1.60 12.98 -7.66
C PRO A 124 0.50 11.99 -7.25
N GLU A 125 -0.72 12.27 -7.67
CA GLU A 125 -1.85 11.36 -7.49
C GLU A 125 -1.63 10.07 -8.29
N LEU A 126 -1.94 8.92 -7.66
CA LEU A 126 -1.85 7.60 -8.26
C LEU A 126 -3.19 6.88 -8.12
N ILE A 127 -3.43 5.92 -9.02
CA ILE A 127 -4.66 5.14 -9.06
C ILE A 127 -4.54 3.91 -8.15
N ASP A 128 -5.51 3.74 -7.26
CA ASP A 128 -5.69 2.48 -6.54
C ASP A 128 -6.28 1.42 -7.48
N VAL A 129 -5.60 0.28 -7.63
CA VAL A 129 -6.09 -0.82 -8.47
C VAL A 129 -7.17 -1.61 -7.74
N ASP A 130 -8.44 -1.28 -7.94
CA ASP A 130 -9.56 -1.99 -7.32
C ASP A 130 -10.42 -2.77 -8.32
N THR A 131 -10.35 -2.40 -9.58
CA THR A 131 -11.09 -3.00 -10.69
C THR A 131 -10.15 -3.45 -11.82
N PRO A 132 -10.62 -4.31 -12.73
CA PRO A 132 -9.85 -4.69 -13.91
C PRO A 132 -9.50 -3.52 -14.83
N ALA A 133 -10.35 -2.48 -14.86
CA ALA A 133 -10.08 -1.26 -15.62
C ALA A 133 -8.89 -0.51 -15.03
N ASP A 134 -8.85 -0.34 -13.70
CA ASP A 134 -7.72 0.28 -13.00
C ASP A 134 -6.43 -0.50 -13.24
N ALA A 135 -6.51 -1.83 -13.26
CA ALA A 135 -5.35 -2.69 -13.53
C ALA A 135 -4.77 -2.45 -14.93
N ALA A 136 -5.63 -2.34 -15.95
CA ALA A 136 -5.21 -2.04 -17.31
C ALA A 136 -4.58 -0.64 -17.41
N GLU A 137 -5.17 0.36 -16.76
CA GLU A 137 -4.69 1.73 -16.75
C GLU A 137 -3.31 1.85 -16.07
N VAL A 138 -3.15 1.29 -14.87
CA VAL A 138 -1.88 1.30 -14.15
C VAL A 138 -0.78 0.56 -14.91
N ALA A 139 -1.10 -0.56 -15.55
CA ALA A 139 -0.13 -1.29 -16.37
C ALA A 139 0.32 -0.50 -17.60
N ALA A 140 -0.56 0.32 -18.19
CA ALA A 140 -0.21 1.19 -19.32
C ALA A 140 0.69 2.36 -18.89
N GLN A 141 0.51 2.89 -17.67
CA GLN A 141 1.36 3.95 -17.12
C GLN A 141 2.76 3.45 -16.73
N ALA A 142 2.91 2.17 -16.39
CA ALA A 142 4.18 1.55 -16.01
C ALA A 142 4.42 0.22 -16.77
N PRO A 143 4.66 0.27 -18.10
CA PRO A 143 4.66 -0.93 -18.96
C PRO A 143 5.78 -1.94 -18.65
N ASP A 144 6.89 -1.44 -18.12
CA ASP A 144 8.09 -2.21 -17.75
C ASP A 144 8.04 -2.74 -16.30
N SER A 145 6.97 -2.44 -15.56
CA SER A 145 6.79 -2.90 -14.18
C SER A 145 6.53 -4.40 -14.11
N ARG A 146 6.82 -5.00 -12.94
CA ARG A 146 6.46 -6.40 -12.69
C ARG A 146 4.95 -6.57 -12.72
N PHE A 147 4.20 -5.59 -12.23
CA PHE A 147 2.75 -5.57 -12.29
C PHE A 147 2.24 -5.69 -13.72
N ALA A 148 2.74 -4.86 -14.65
CA ALA A 148 2.34 -4.91 -16.06
C ALA A 148 2.70 -6.25 -16.71
N ALA A 149 3.86 -6.85 -16.36
CA ALA A 149 4.23 -8.18 -16.83
C ALA A 149 3.25 -9.27 -16.36
N VAL A 150 2.92 -9.28 -15.07
CA VAL A 150 1.97 -10.26 -14.50
C VAL A 150 0.57 -10.08 -15.08
N LEU A 151 0.12 -8.85 -15.31
CA LEU A 151 -1.20 -8.58 -15.92
C LEU A 151 -1.31 -9.19 -17.32
N ARG A 152 -0.28 -9.03 -18.15
CA ARG A 152 -0.21 -9.61 -19.51
C ARG A 152 -0.28 -11.14 -19.50
N GLU A 153 0.26 -11.78 -18.47
CA GLU A 153 0.19 -13.25 -18.31
C GLU A 153 -1.20 -13.70 -17.83
N THR A 154 -1.87 -12.92 -16.97
CA THR A 154 -3.20 -13.27 -16.43
C THR A 154 -4.36 -13.04 -17.40
N GLY A 155 -4.19 -12.19 -18.41
CA GLY A 155 -5.21 -11.89 -19.42
C GLY A 155 -5.19 -12.82 -20.65
N ARG A 156 -4.38 -13.87 -20.64
CA ARG A 156 -4.32 -14.92 -21.67
C ARG A 156 -5.15 -16.14 -21.27
#